data_AF-A0A7K1AYU7-F1
#
_entry.id   AF-A0A7K1AYU7-F1
#
_cell.length_a   1.000
_cell.length_b   1.000
_cell.length_c   1.000
_cell.angle_alpha   90.00
_cell.angle_beta   90.00
_cell.angle_gamma   90.00
#
_symmetry.space_group_name_H-M   'P 1'
#
loop_
_entity.id
_entity.type
_entity.pdbx_description
1 polymer ?
#
loop_
_entity_poly.entity_id
_entity_poly.type
_entity_poly.pdbx_seq_one_letter_code
_entity_poly.pdbx_strand_id
1 'polypeptide(L)'
;MLVVAIFAVVLYWWWPGLAGAGDPDTDPDVLVIANGAVADAREVVSRRLREEGFTVGWHTPRGAWCDLRSEIDALNLNPSKAVVIFLDPMTSASNCDLGDELLAQRILYQLQVRFGARVLVVTGLDAQTDPVVNHLERSGSTLVNPLSLLGESGLSNKHVGCLWWDDCLIDASGVGYVIVRDENGLTMAGQQRVARAIVAGVQ
;
A
#
# COMPACT_ATOMS: atom_id res chain seq x y z
N MET A 1 -21.92 -16.92 31.82
CA MET A 1 -20.93 -15.84 31.65
C MET A 1 -19.49 -16.37 31.54
N LEU A 2 -19.02 -17.26 32.43
CA LEU A 2 -17.65 -17.78 32.39
C LEU A 2 -17.29 -18.51 31.08
N VAL A 3 -18.21 -19.30 30.51
CA VAL A 3 -18.00 -20.01 29.23
C VAL A 3 -17.87 -19.06 28.05
N VAL A 4 -18.59 -17.93 28.06
CA VAL A 4 -18.54 -16.91 26.99
C VAL A 4 -17.21 -16.15 27.04
N ALA A 5 -16.71 -15.84 28.24
CA ALA A 5 -15.41 -15.20 28.42
C ALA A 5 -14.26 -16.10 27.94
N ILE A 6 -14.32 -17.40 28.24
CA ILE A 6 -13.30 -18.37 27.78
C ILE A 6 -13.36 -18.51 26.25
N PHE A 7 -14.55 -18.60 25.66
CA PHE A 7 -14.70 -18.65 24.20
C PHE A 7 -14.16 -17.39 23.52
N ALA A 8 -14.42 -16.20 24.08
CA ALA A 8 -13.89 -14.95 23.55
C ALA A 8 -12.35 -14.88 23.62
N VAL A 9 -11.76 -15.34 24.72
CA VAL A 9 -10.29 -15.39 24.88
C VAL A 9 -9.66 -16.42 23.95
N VAL A 10 -10.28 -17.59 23.78
CA VAL A 10 -9.79 -18.62 22.85
C VAL A 10 -9.91 -18.15 21.40
N LEU A 11 -11.01 -17.50 21.02
CA LEU A 11 -11.16 -16.90 19.69
C LEU A 11 -10.17 -15.77 19.47
N TYR A 12 -9.93 -14.91 20.46
CA TYR A 12 -8.92 -13.85 20.41
C TYR A 12 -7.51 -14.42 20.20
N TRP A 13 -7.16 -15.49 20.91
CA TRP A 13 -5.84 -16.12 20.83
C TRP A 13 -5.64 -16.94 19.55
N TRP A 14 -6.70 -17.54 19.04
CA TRP A 14 -6.67 -18.36 17.83
C TRP A 14 -6.81 -17.52 16.54
N TRP A 15 -7.36 -16.30 16.65
CA TRP A 15 -7.53 -15.33 15.56
C TRP A 15 -7.12 -13.92 16.02
N PRO A 16 -5.80 -13.61 16.06
CA PRO A 16 -5.33 -12.26 16.40
C PRO A 16 -5.92 -11.18 15.49
N GLY A 17 -6.25 -11.56 14.26
CA GLY A 17 -6.84 -10.68 13.25
C GLY A 17 -8.32 -10.36 13.42
N LEU A 18 -9.04 -10.84 14.43
CA LEU A 18 -10.44 -10.42 14.70
C LEU A 18 -10.54 -9.34 15.77
N ALA A 19 -9.56 -9.23 16.65
CA ALA A 19 -9.65 -8.33 17.81
C ALA A 19 -8.95 -6.97 17.63
N GLY A 20 -8.19 -6.80 16.53
CA GLY A 20 -7.69 -5.49 16.08
C GLY A 20 -8.16 -5.13 14.66
N ALA A 21 -8.95 -5.99 14.01
CA ALA A 21 -9.48 -5.71 12.68
C ALA A 21 -10.77 -4.90 12.78
N GLY A 22 -10.60 -3.59 12.96
CA GLY A 22 -11.69 -2.65 12.76
C GLY A 22 -12.28 -2.04 14.02
N ASP A 23 -11.57 -2.09 15.16
CA ASP A 23 -11.78 -1.09 16.19
C ASP A 23 -11.06 0.20 15.74
N PRO A 24 -11.79 1.26 15.35
CA PRO A 24 -11.19 2.53 14.94
C PRO A 24 -10.37 3.20 16.06
N ASP A 25 -10.49 2.73 17.30
CA ASP A 25 -9.78 3.26 18.46
C ASP A 25 -8.49 2.49 18.80
N THR A 26 -8.15 1.43 18.05
CA THR A 26 -6.87 0.70 18.26
C THR A 26 -5.82 1.15 17.26
N ASP A 27 -4.67 1.60 17.78
CA ASP A 27 -3.52 1.98 16.97
C ASP A 27 -3.05 0.81 16.08
N PRO A 28 -2.90 1.02 14.75
CA PRO A 28 -2.53 -0.05 13.84
C PRO A 28 -1.02 -0.37 13.92
N ASP A 29 -0.61 -1.53 13.43
CA ASP A 29 0.81 -1.81 13.18
C ASP A 29 1.26 -1.10 11.91
N VAL A 30 0.43 -1.15 10.87
CA VAL A 30 0.70 -0.59 9.56
C VAL A 30 -0.37 0.42 9.21
N LEU A 31 0.03 1.66 8.96
CA LEU A 31 -0.85 2.69 8.39
C LEU A 31 -0.60 2.77 6.89
N VAL A 32 -1.62 2.49 6.09
CA VAL A 32 -1.57 2.68 4.63
C VAL A 32 -2.23 4.00 4.28
N ILE A 33 -1.43 4.92 3.76
CA ILE A 33 -1.86 6.20 3.21
C ILE A 33 -1.85 6.07 1.69
N ALA A 34 -3.02 5.83 1.09
CA ALA A 34 -3.07 5.56 -0.33
C ALA A 34 -4.33 6.07 -1.02
N ASN A 35 -4.17 6.57 -2.25
CA ASN A 35 -5.26 6.84 -3.20
C ASN A 35 -5.09 5.99 -4.48
N GLY A 36 -5.94 6.19 -5.49
CA GLY A 36 -5.88 5.50 -6.78
C GLY A 36 -5.76 3.97 -6.67
N ALA A 37 -4.87 3.39 -7.47
CA ALA A 37 -4.76 1.93 -7.64
C ALA A 37 -4.43 1.14 -6.34
N VAL A 38 -3.71 1.71 -5.37
CA VAL A 38 -3.48 1.03 -4.07
C VAL A 38 -4.71 1.14 -3.16
N ALA A 39 -5.46 2.26 -3.23
CA ALA A 39 -6.73 2.37 -2.53
C ALA A 39 -7.78 1.39 -3.09
N ASP A 40 -7.81 1.18 -4.41
CA ASP A 40 -8.68 0.19 -5.04
C ASP A 40 -8.33 -1.24 -4.61
N ALA A 41 -7.05 -1.50 -4.32
CA ALA A 41 -6.54 -2.77 -3.81
C ALA A 41 -6.72 -2.95 -2.28
N ARG A 42 -7.42 -2.04 -1.59
CA ARG A 42 -7.50 -1.97 -0.12
C ARG A 42 -7.84 -3.29 0.55
N GLU A 43 -8.87 -3.98 0.08
CA GLU A 43 -9.32 -5.25 0.70
C GLU A 43 -8.24 -6.33 0.60
N VAL A 44 -7.59 -6.45 -0.56
CA VAL A 44 -6.54 -7.44 -0.82
C VAL A 44 -5.29 -7.15 0.00
N VAL A 45 -4.84 -5.88 0.01
CA VAL A 45 -3.68 -5.45 0.81
C VAL A 45 -3.94 -5.66 2.30
N SER A 46 -5.11 -5.23 2.80
CA SER A 46 -5.49 -5.41 4.21
C SER A 46 -5.52 -6.87 4.61
N ARG A 47 -6.13 -7.73 3.79
CA ARG A 47 -6.20 -9.17 4.05
C ARG A 47 -4.81 -9.77 4.14
N ARG A 48 -3.91 -9.47 3.19
CA ARG A 48 -2.55 -10.01 3.18
C ARG A 48 -1.71 -9.56 4.37
N LEU A 49 -1.78 -8.28 4.75
CA LEU A 49 -1.09 -7.79 5.95
C LEU A 49 -1.64 -8.46 7.23
N ARG A 50 -2.95 -8.70 7.31
CA ARG A 50 -3.56 -9.43 8.45
C ARG A 50 -3.20 -10.91 8.47
N GLU A 51 -3.07 -11.56 7.31
CA GLU A 51 -2.57 -12.93 7.20
C GLU A 51 -1.16 -13.07 7.78
N GLU A 52 -0.34 -12.02 7.67
CA GLU A 52 1.00 -11.92 8.29
C GLU A 52 0.97 -11.43 9.74
N GLY A 53 -0.21 -11.21 10.32
CA GLY A 53 -0.39 -10.85 11.73
C GLY A 53 -0.37 -9.35 12.04
N PHE A 54 -0.38 -8.47 11.04
CA PHE A 54 -0.43 -7.02 11.26
C PHE A 54 -1.86 -6.48 11.39
N THR A 55 -2.07 -5.53 12.31
CA THR A 55 -3.26 -4.65 12.27
C THR A 55 -3.04 -3.52 11.26
N VAL A 56 -4.09 -3.13 10.53
CA VAL A 56 -3.97 -2.23 9.37
C VAL A 56 -4.95 -1.07 9.49
N GLY A 57 -4.40 0.14 9.54
CA GLY A 57 -5.13 1.40 9.42
C GLY A 57 -5.05 1.92 7.99
N TRP A 58 -6.10 2.62 7.55
CA TRP A 58 -6.15 3.23 6.22
C TRP A 58 -6.49 4.69 6.30
N HIS A 59 -5.77 5.47 5.52
CA HIS A 59 -6.12 6.84 5.19
C HIS A 59 -6.10 7.01 3.68
N THR A 60 -7.17 7.56 3.12
CA THR A 60 -7.25 7.85 1.68
C THR A 60 -7.17 9.35 1.49
N PRO A 61 -5.99 9.88 1.12
CA PRO A 61 -5.80 11.30 0.95
C PRO A 61 -6.62 11.81 -0.23
N ARG A 62 -7.12 13.04 -0.11
CA ARG A 62 -7.96 13.64 -1.16
C ARG A 62 -7.13 14.31 -2.26
N GLY A 63 -5.88 14.63 -1.96
CA GLY A 63 -5.05 15.50 -2.78
C GLY A 63 -3.63 14.97 -2.98
N ALA A 64 -2.78 15.91 -3.35
CA ALA A 64 -1.39 15.68 -3.71
C ALA A 64 -0.46 15.65 -2.50
N TRP A 65 0.83 15.49 -2.75
CA TRP A 65 1.87 15.50 -1.70
C TRP A 65 1.81 16.75 -0.80
N CYS A 66 1.37 17.90 -1.30
CA CYS A 66 1.28 19.13 -0.50
C CYS A 66 0.26 19.00 0.66
N ASP A 67 -0.88 18.37 0.37
CA ASP A 67 -2.00 18.24 1.33
C ASP A 67 -1.74 17.12 2.34
N LEU A 68 -0.92 16.13 1.96
CA LEU A 68 -0.59 15.02 2.83
C LEU A 68 -0.03 15.48 4.18
N ARG A 69 0.69 16.61 4.22
CA ARG A 69 1.23 17.18 5.45
C ARG A 69 0.15 17.50 6.48
N SER A 70 -0.85 18.28 6.09
CA SER A 70 -1.94 18.68 7.00
C SER A 70 -2.85 17.50 7.32
N GLU A 71 -2.99 16.56 6.40
CA GLU A 71 -3.74 15.35 6.62
C GLU A 71 -3.07 14.43 7.66
N ILE A 72 -1.75 14.20 7.56
CA ILE A 72 -0.97 13.48 8.58
C ILE A 72 -1.18 14.12 9.95
N ASP A 73 -1.22 15.45 10.02
CA ASP A 73 -1.40 16.16 11.28
C ASP A 73 -2.75 15.90 11.94
N ALA A 74 -3.79 15.66 11.13
CA ALA A 74 -5.14 15.38 11.58
C ALA A 74 -5.38 13.89 11.90
N LEU A 75 -4.47 12.98 11.53
CA LEU A 75 -4.65 11.55 11.75
C LEU A 75 -4.52 11.17 13.23
N ASN A 76 -5.62 10.72 13.84
CA ASN A 76 -5.61 10.20 15.21
C ASN A 76 -5.26 8.70 15.25
N LEU A 77 -4.10 8.33 14.68
CA LEU A 77 -3.59 6.96 14.61
C LEU A 77 -2.07 6.97 14.87
N ASN A 78 -1.54 6.00 15.61
CA ASN A 78 -0.10 5.85 15.83
C ASN A 78 0.41 4.48 15.35
N PRO A 79 0.81 4.34 14.07
CA PRO A 79 1.32 3.09 13.54
C PRO A 79 2.61 2.64 14.25
N SER A 80 2.66 1.38 14.69
CA SER A 80 3.77 0.85 15.48
C SER A 80 4.96 0.30 14.65
N LYS A 81 4.72 -0.10 13.40
CA LYS A 81 5.71 -0.75 12.51
C LYS A 81 6.07 0.08 11.30
N ALA A 82 5.06 0.48 10.53
CA ALA A 82 5.26 1.02 9.19
C ALA A 82 4.17 2.00 8.77
N VAL A 83 4.56 2.99 7.97
CA VAL A 83 3.66 3.81 7.16
C VAL A 83 3.93 3.51 5.70
N VAL A 84 2.93 2.99 5.00
CA VAL A 84 2.98 2.71 3.57
C VAL A 84 2.29 3.84 2.84
N ILE A 85 2.97 4.47 1.88
CA ILE A 85 2.46 5.63 1.16
C ILE A 85 2.38 5.32 -0.33
N PHE A 86 1.25 5.61 -0.95
CA PHE A 86 1.07 5.64 -2.38
C PHE A 86 0.19 6.81 -2.78
N LEU A 87 0.72 7.76 -3.55
CA LEU A 87 -0.10 8.78 -4.21
C LEU A 87 -0.04 8.56 -5.71
N ASP A 88 -1.22 8.52 -6.34
CA ASP A 88 -1.38 8.41 -7.78
C ASP A 88 -0.71 9.63 -8.45
N PRO A 89 0.31 9.40 -9.31
CA PRO A 89 1.04 10.46 -10.01
C PRO A 89 0.15 11.46 -10.75
N MET A 90 -1.00 11.02 -11.25
CA MET A 90 -1.96 11.86 -11.98
C MET A 90 -2.68 12.86 -11.07
N THR A 91 -2.78 12.54 -9.78
CA THR A 91 -3.38 13.38 -8.74
C THR A 91 -2.35 14.08 -7.87
N SER A 92 -1.10 13.58 -7.85
CA SER A 92 -0.01 14.08 -7.01
C SER A 92 0.70 15.31 -7.57
N ALA A 93 0.52 15.60 -8.87
CA ALA A 93 1.07 16.77 -9.55
C ALA A 93 0.25 18.04 -9.24
N SER A 94 0.27 18.50 -7.98
CA SER A 94 -0.21 19.85 -7.64
C SER A 94 0.97 20.75 -7.31
N ASN A 95 0.94 21.99 -7.81
CA ASN A 95 1.91 23.05 -7.55
C ASN A 95 2.06 23.30 -6.04
N CYS A 96 2.97 22.59 -5.36
CA CYS A 96 3.43 23.03 -4.06
C CYS A 96 4.31 24.27 -4.27
N ASP A 97 4.10 25.34 -3.52
CA ASP A 97 5.05 26.47 -3.48
C ASP A 97 6.42 26.04 -2.91
N LEU A 98 6.48 24.87 -2.28
CA LEU A 98 7.67 24.19 -1.81
C LEU A 98 8.21 23.27 -2.91
N GLY A 99 9.49 23.41 -3.26
CA GLY A 99 10.14 22.46 -4.19
C GLY A 99 10.12 21.01 -3.68
N ASP A 100 10.14 20.06 -4.62
CA ASP A 100 9.94 18.62 -4.38
C ASP A 100 10.84 18.04 -3.29
N GLU A 101 12.11 18.46 -3.24
CA GLU A 101 13.08 18.00 -2.23
C GLU A 101 12.68 18.42 -0.81
N LEU A 102 12.35 19.70 -0.62
CA LEU A 102 11.97 20.24 0.68
C LEU A 102 10.64 19.63 1.14
N LEU A 103 9.72 19.36 0.21
CA LEU A 103 8.48 18.68 0.50
C LEU A 103 8.72 17.26 0.99
N ALA A 104 9.50 16.46 0.25
CA ALA A 104 9.84 15.09 0.61
C ALA A 104 10.50 15.00 2.00
N GLN A 105 11.50 15.84 2.26
CA GLN A 105 12.18 15.89 3.55
C GLN A 105 11.21 16.22 4.69
N ARG A 106 10.28 17.14 4.47
CA ARG A 106 9.33 17.58 5.49
C ARG A 106 8.29 16.52 5.81
N ILE A 107 7.76 15.84 4.78
CA ILE A 107 6.83 14.71 4.96
C ILE A 107 7.52 13.61 5.75
N LEU A 108 8.74 13.23 5.35
CA LEU A 108 9.48 12.17 6.03
C LEU A 108 9.78 12.53 7.49
N TYR A 109 10.26 13.76 7.74
CA TYR A 109 10.51 14.25 9.09
C TYR A 109 9.23 14.20 9.95
N GLN A 110 8.10 14.63 9.42
CA GLN A 110 6.84 14.63 10.15
C GLN A 110 6.37 13.22 10.48
N LEU A 111 6.44 12.28 9.53
CA LEU A 111 6.11 10.88 9.77
C LEU A 111 7.02 10.25 10.82
N GLN A 112 8.32 10.54 10.76
CA GLN A 112 9.29 10.06 11.74
C GLN A 112 9.04 10.64 13.13
N VAL A 113 8.80 11.95 13.24
CA VAL A 113 8.55 12.61 14.53
C VAL A 113 7.21 12.20 15.13
N ARG A 114 6.17 12.05 14.29
CA ARG A 114 4.83 11.73 14.75
C ARG A 114 4.68 10.26 15.12
N PHE A 115 5.18 9.37 14.27
CA PHE A 115 4.91 7.93 14.39
C PHE A 115 6.13 7.11 14.81
N GLY A 116 7.36 7.58 14.58
CA GLY A 116 8.57 6.80 14.84
C GLY A 116 8.69 5.51 14.01
N ALA A 117 7.82 5.34 13.01
CA ALA A 117 7.71 4.14 12.19
C ALA A 117 8.55 4.23 10.91
N ARG A 118 8.85 3.07 10.31
CA ARG A 118 9.50 3.02 8.99
C ARG A 118 8.54 3.57 7.92
N VAL A 119 9.07 4.32 6.97
CA VAL A 119 8.27 4.86 5.85
C VAL A 119 8.59 4.09 4.59
N LEU A 120 7.57 3.47 4.00
CA LEU A 120 7.63 2.75 2.75
C LEU A 120 6.86 3.54 1.70
N VAL A 121 7.45 3.75 0.54
CA VAL A 121 6.81 4.45 -0.58
C VAL A 121 6.61 3.43 -1.70
N VAL A 122 5.34 3.14 -2.00
CA VAL A 122 4.99 2.26 -3.12
C VAL A 122 5.09 3.05 -4.42
N THR A 123 5.78 2.51 -5.41
CA THR A 123 6.04 3.19 -6.69
C THR A 123 5.72 2.28 -7.87
N GLY A 124 6.05 2.69 -9.09
CA GLY A 124 6.10 1.77 -10.25
C GLY A 124 4.79 1.11 -10.63
N LEU A 125 3.64 1.64 -10.19
CA LEU A 125 2.34 1.24 -10.73
C LEU A 125 2.17 1.79 -12.16
N ASP A 126 2.70 2.97 -12.42
CA ASP A 126 2.62 3.68 -13.70
C ASP A 126 3.99 4.10 -14.22
N ALA A 127 4.05 4.46 -15.51
CA ALA A 127 5.29 4.83 -16.19
C ALA A 127 5.84 6.20 -15.74
N GLN A 128 5.01 7.05 -15.13
CA GLN A 128 5.44 8.36 -14.65
C GLN A 128 6.13 8.22 -13.30
N THR A 129 7.39 8.65 -13.27
CA THR A 129 8.18 8.75 -12.05
C THR A 129 7.84 10.05 -11.35
N ASP A 130 7.22 9.97 -10.18
CA ASP A 130 6.94 11.12 -9.33
C ASP A 130 8.26 11.71 -8.77
N PRO A 131 8.56 13.00 -9.01
CA PRO A 131 9.79 13.63 -8.52
C PRO A 131 9.95 13.59 -7.00
N VAL A 132 8.86 13.75 -6.24
CA VAL A 132 8.86 13.76 -4.77
C VAL A 132 9.30 12.40 -4.24
N VAL A 133 8.85 11.32 -4.88
CA VAL A 133 9.23 9.94 -4.54
C VAL A 133 10.74 9.72 -4.64
N ASN A 134 11.39 10.25 -5.68
CA ASN A 134 12.85 10.15 -5.82
C ASN A 134 13.58 10.85 -4.66
N HIS A 135 13.04 11.97 -4.18
CA HIS A 135 13.59 12.68 -3.03
C HIS A 135 13.30 11.97 -1.71
N LEU A 136 12.14 11.31 -1.58
CA LEU A 136 11.81 10.49 -0.41
C LEU A 136 12.76 9.31 -0.28
N GLU A 137 13.12 8.65 -1.38
CA GLU A 137 14.10 7.55 -1.37
C GLU A 137 15.47 8.04 -0.89
N ARG A 138 15.98 9.13 -1.46
CA ARG A 138 17.26 9.74 -1.06
C ARG A 138 17.27 10.21 0.40
N SER A 139 16.10 10.57 0.93
CA SER A 139 15.94 11.03 2.31
C SER A 139 15.81 9.88 3.32
N GLY A 140 15.76 8.63 2.87
CA GLY A 140 15.80 7.43 3.72
C GLY A 140 14.49 6.64 3.81
N SER A 141 13.49 6.92 2.97
CA SER A 141 12.33 6.03 2.84
C SER A 141 12.67 4.77 2.03
N THR A 142 11.96 3.67 2.30
CA THR A 142 12.12 2.43 1.54
C THR A 142 11.20 2.42 0.33
N LEU A 143 11.77 2.25 -0.87
CA LEU A 143 11.00 2.14 -2.10
C LEU A 143 10.44 0.72 -2.25
N VAL A 144 9.13 0.59 -2.44
CA VAL A 144 8.47 -0.66 -2.82
C VAL A 144 8.01 -0.54 -4.27
N ASN A 145 8.75 -1.15 -5.18
CA ASN A 145 8.43 -1.11 -6.61
C ASN A 145 7.86 -2.47 -7.10
N PRO A 146 6.53 -2.61 -7.25
CA PRO A 146 5.88 -3.80 -7.74
C PRO A 146 5.93 -3.92 -9.28
N LEU A 147 6.59 -3.01 -10.01
CA LEU A 147 6.64 -3.03 -11.48
C LEU A 147 7.18 -4.36 -12.01
N SER A 148 8.18 -4.94 -11.34
CA SER A 148 8.72 -6.27 -11.68
C SER A 148 7.67 -7.39 -11.60
N LEU A 149 6.64 -7.21 -10.77
CA LEU A 149 5.54 -8.15 -10.63
C LEU A 149 4.38 -7.81 -11.56
N LEU A 150 4.27 -6.57 -12.02
CA LEU A 150 3.17 -6.05 -12.86
C LEU A 150 3.51 -6.00 -14.36
N GLY A 151 4.75 -6.31 -14.74
CA GLY A 151 5.23 -6.18 -16.11
C GLY A 151 5.59 -4.73 -16.49
N GLU A 152 6.29 -4.57 -17.62
CA GLU A 152 6.79 -3.27 -18.08
C GLU A 152 5.66 -2.24 -18.26
N SER A 153 5.95 -0.98 -17.91
CA SER A 153 5.01 0.13 -17.96
C SER A 153 4.88 0.71 -19.38
N GLY A 154 3.63 0.94 -19.85
CA GLY A 154 3.35 1.65 -21.11
C GLY A 154 2.54 0.88 -22.17
N LEU A 155 2.19 -0.38 -21.92
CA LEU A 155 1.36 -1.18 -22.82
C LEU A 155 -0.06 -1.33 -22.26
N SER A 156 -1.08 -1.10 -23.09
CA SER A 156 -2.46 -1.48 -22.78
C SER A 156 -2.55 -3.00 -22.73
N ASN A 157 -3.18 -3.54 -21.68
CA ASN A 157 -3.19 -4.95 -21.30
C ASN A 157 -1.81 -5.48 -20.87
N LYS A 158 -1.42 -5.17 -19.62
CA LYS A 158 -0.18 -5.72 -19.05
C LYS A 158 -0.39 -7.20 -18.74
N HIS A 159 0.29 -8.03 -19.50
CA HIS A 159 0.33 -9.47 -19.31
C HIS A 159 1.64 -9.86 -18.63
N VAL A 160 1.55 -10.70 -17.61
CA VAL A 160 2.73 -11.32 -16.98
C VAL A 160 2.70 -12.80 -17.29
N GLY A 161 3.84 -13.31 -17.77
CA GLY A 161 3.98 -14.73 -18.08
C GLY A 161 3.65 -15.62 -16.88
N CYS A 162 2.94 -16.71 -17.14
CA CYS A 162 2.61 -17.72 -16.16
C CYS A 162 2.73 -19.11 -16.76
N LEU A 163 2.92 -20.09 -15.88
CA LEU A 163 3.05 -21.50 -16.28
C LEU A 163 1.87 -22.34 -15.77
N TRP A 164 1.36 -22.06 -14.56
CA TRP A 164 0.40 -22.95 -13.87
C TRP A 164 -0.47 -22.26 -12.81
N TRP A 165 -0.60 -20.93 -12.84
CA TRP A 165 -1.51 -20.25 -11.90
C TRP A 165 -2.97 -20.51 -12.28
N ASP A 166 -3.87 -20.47 -11.29
CA ASP A 166 -5.31 -20.71 -11.52
C ASP A 166 -5.92 -19.69 -12.50
N ASP A 167 -5.39 -18.45 -12.50
CA ASP A 167 -5.82 -17.37 -13.40
C ASP A 167 -5.01 -17.34 -14.71
N CYS A 168 -4.20 -18.38 -14.99
CA CYS A 168 -3.32 -18.43 -16.15
C CYS A 168 -4.14 -18.73 -17.42
N LEU A 169 -4.21 -17.75 -18.31
CA LEU A 169 -4.80 -17.87 -19.63
C LEU A 169 -3.74 -18.36 -20.62
N ILE A 170 -4.15 -19.14 -21.63
CA ILE A 170 -3.26 -19.63 -22.68
C ILE A 170 -3.55 -18.85 -23.97
N ASP A 171 -2.53 -18.27 -24.58
CA ASP A 171 -2.68 -17.58 -25.87
C ASP A 171 -2.71 -18.55 -27.06
N ALA A 172 -2.90 -18.01 -28.27
CA ALA A 172 -2.93 -18.81 -29.50
C ALA A 172 -1.63 -19.57 -29.80
N SER A 173 -0.51 -19.19 -29.18
CA SER A 173 0.80 -19.81 -29.31
C SER A 173 1.12 -20.82 -28.20
N GLY A 174 0.20 -21.02 -27.24
CA GLY A 174 0.39 -21.93 -26.12
C GLY A 174 1.14 -21.33 -24.93
N VAL A 175 1.39 -20.01 -24.93
CA VAL A 175 2.09 -19.32 -23.84
C VAL A 175 1.08 -18.87 -22.80
N GLY A 176 1.37 -19.18 -21.53
CA GLY A 176 0.54 -18.79 -20.40
C GLY A 176 0.77 -17.32 -20.00
N TYR A 177 -0.32 -16.58 -19.76
CA TYR A 177 -0.27 -15.22 -19.24
C TYR A 177 -1.39 -14.90 -18.24
N VAL A 178 -1.15 -13.90 -17.39
CA VAL A 178 -2.17 -13.32 -16.50
C VAL A 178 -2.28 -11.83 -16.80
N ILE A 179 -3.52 -11.34 -16.90
CA ILE A 179 -3.82 -9.92 -17.03
C ILE A 179 -3.73 -9.29 -15.64
N VAL A 180 -2.74 -8.43 -15.42
CA VAL A 180 -2.53 -7.75 -14.12
C VAL A 180 -3.05 -6.32 -14.12
N ARG A 181 -3.33 -5.76 -15.32
CA ARG A 181 -3.97 -4.47 -15.49
C ARG A 181 -4.80 -4.46 -16.77
N ASP A 182 -6.02 -3.93 -16.69
CA ASP A 182 -6.95 -3.73 -17.80
C ASP A 182 -7.40 -2.26 -17.89
N GLU A 183 -8.43 -1.98 -18.69
CA GLU A 183 -9.00 -0.64 -18.88
C GLU A 183 -9.59 -0.02 -17.60
N ASN A 184 -9.91 -0.83 -16.60
CA ASN A 184 -10.46 -0.41 -15.31
C ASN A 184 -9.39 -0.30 -14.22
N GLY A 185 -8.12 -0.57 -14.54
CA GLY A 185 -7.01 -0.51 -13.59
C GLY A 185 -6.48 -1.88 -13.19
N LEU A 186 -6.08 -2.03 -11.91
CA LEU A 186 -5.50 -3.30 -11.42
C LEU A 186 -6.57 -4.38 -11.32
N THR A 187 -6.36 -5.49 -12.04
CA THR A 187 -7.17 -6.70 -11.88
C THR A 187 -6.90 -7.35 -10.52
N MET A 188 -7.72 -8.32 -10.11
CA MET A 188 -7.50 -9.09 -8.87
C MET A 188 -6.07 -9.66 -8.79
N ALA A 189 -5.54 -10.20 -9.90
CA ALA A 189 -4.17 -10.71 -9.95
C ALA A 189 -3.12 -9.60 -9.76
N GLY A 190 -3.35 -8.42 -10.34
CA GLY A 190 -2.52 -7.23 -10.12
C GLY A 190 -2.53 -6.77 -8.65
N GLN A 191 -3.71 -6.67 -8.05
CA GLN A 191 -3.88 -6.30 -6.65
C GLN A 191 -3.14 -7.26 -5.70
N GLN A 192 -3.22 -8.58 -5.96
CA GLN A 192 -2.50 -9.58 -5.16
C GLN A 192 -0.97 -9.39 -5.22
N ARG A 193 -0.43 -9.00 -6.38
CA ARG A 193 1.01 -8.77 -6.56
C ARG A 193 1.48 -7.50 -5.86
N VAL A 194 0.69 -6.43 -5.96
CA VAL A 194 0.94 -5.19 -5.20
C VAL A 194 0.92 -5.48 -3.70
N ALA A 195 -0.08 -6.21 -3.22
CA ALA A 195 -0.17 -6.60 -1.82
C ALA A 195 1.05 -7.41 -1.36
N ARG A 196 1.56 -8.34 -2.18
CA ARG A 196 2.78 -9.10 -1.87
C ARG A 196 4.01 -8.20 -1.77
N ALA A 197 4.18 -7.24 -2.68
CA ALA A 197 5.29 -6.30 -2.62
C ALA A 197 5.23 -5.41 -1.37
N ILE A 198 4.03 -4.94 -1.00
CA ILE A 198 3.81 -4.15 0.21
C ILE A 198 4.14 -4.97 1.45
N VAL A 199 3.61 -6.18 1.57
CA VAL A 199 3.88 -7.09 2.69
C VAL A 199 5.38 -7.36 2.83
N ALA A 200 6.06 -7.68 1.73
CA ALA A 200 7.49 -7.93 1.74
C ALA A 200 8.32 -6.70 2.16
N GLY A 201 7.85 -5.49 1.86
CA GLY A 201 8.51 -4.27 2.31
C GLY A 201 8.28 -3.98 3.79
N VAL A 202 7.14 -4.41 4.36
CA VAL A 202 6.79 -4.16 5.77
C VAL A 202 7.55 -5.08 6.73
N GLN A 203 7.85 -6.32 6.31
CA GLN A 203 8.64 -7.31 7.05
C GLN A 203 10.09 -6.83 7.25
#